data_AF-A0A6L6XT02-F1
#
_entry.id   AF-A0A6L6XT02-F1
#
_cell.length_a   1.000
_cell.length_b   1.000
_cell.length_c   1.000
_cell.angle_alpha   90.00
_cell.angle_beta   90.00
_cell.angle_gamma   90.00
#
_symmetry.space_group_name_H-M   'P 1'
#
loop_
_entity.id
_entity.type
_entity.pdbx_description
1 polymer ?
#
loop_
_entity_poly.entity_id
_entity_poly.type
_entity_poly.pdbx_seq_one_letter_code
_entity_poly.pdbx_strand_id
1 'polypeptide(L)'
;MSKESEITAIANMVGIPDPGLGVGSSVPKALFDGVCAELGLDPSGTMPEQAQRIVTAANLPYRSDYFDSRGTPSMGGSTVTLQGLQAIKAAVQILLN
;
A
#
# COMPACT_ATOMS: atom_id res chain seq x y z
N MET A 1 6.62 5.92 -13.75
CA MET A 1 5.59 5.22 -12.94
C MET A 1 4.80 6.27 -12.17
N SER A 2 3.48 6.17 -12.14
CA SER A 2 2.57 7.03 -11.38
C SER A 2 1.89 6.26 -10.25
N LYS A 3 1.29 6.94 -9.27
CA LYS A 3 0.53 6.27 -8.18
C LYS A 3 -0.60 5.42 -8.76
N GLU A 4 -1.33 5.95 -9.72
CA GLU A 4 -2.39 5.24 -10.45
C GLU A 4 -1.87 3.92 -11.04
N SER A 5 -0.75 3.95 -11.78
CA SER A 5 -0.19 2.73 -12.38
C SER A 5 0.23 1.67 -11.35
N GLU A 6 0.70 2.09 -10.17
CA GLU A 6 1.06 1.15 -9.10
C GLU A 6 -0.19 0.57 -8.42
N ILE A 7 -1.22 1.38 -8.18
CA ILE A 7 -2.50 0.95 -7.61
C ILE A 7 -3.14 -0.11 -8.51
N THR A 8 -3.26 0.18 -9.81
CA THR A 8 -3.81 -0.75 -10.81
C THR A 8 -3.00 -2.05 -10.85
N ALA A 9 -1.66 -1.96 -10.85
CA ALA A 9 -0.81 -3.14 -10.87
C ALA A 9 -1.01 -4.01 -9.63
N ILE A 10 -1.02 -3.41 -8.44
CA ILE A 10 -1.24 -4.13 -7.17
C ILE A 10 -2.62 -4.80 -7.18
N ALA A 11 -3.67 -4.06 -7.53
CA ALA A 11 -5.04 -4.57 -7.54
C ALA A 11 -5.18 -5.78 -8.49
N ASN A 12 -4.61 -5.69 -9.69
CA ASN A 12 -4.60 -6.79 -10.65
C ASN A 12 -3.83 -8.01 -10.14
N MET A 13 -2.71 -7.82 -9.44
CA MET A 13 -1.91 -8.94 -8.92
C MET A 13 -2.65 -9.74 -7.85
N VAL A 14 -3.34 -9.07 -6.93
CA VAL A 14 -4.11 -9.75 -5.87
C VAL A 14 -5.53 -10.13 -6.29
N GLY A 15 -5.99 -9.71 -7.48
CA GLY A 15 -7.33 -10.05 -7.98
C GLY A 15 -8.47 -9.24 -7.38
N ILE A 16 -8.23 -8.02 -6.90
CA ILE A 16 -9.27 -7.12 -6.36
C ILE A 16 -9.66 -6.02 -7.37
N PRO A 17 -10.86 -5.41 -7.24
CA PRO A 17 -11.22 -4.26 -8.05
C PRO A 17 -10.25 -3.10 -7.87
N ASP A 18 -9.79 -2.49 -8.97
CA ASP A 18 -8.95 -1.29 -8.93
C ASP A 18 -9.77 -0.11 -8.35
N PRO A 19 -9.39 0.43 -7.18
CA PRO A 19 -10.12 1.52 -6.56
C PRO A 19 -9.80 2.89 -7.21
N GLY A 20 -8.82 2.97 -8.12
CA GLY A 20 -8.37 4.20 -8.74
C GLY A 20 -7.71 5.17 -7.76
N LEU A 21 -7.55 6.43 -8.18
CA LEU A 21 -7.15 7.52 -7.29
C LEU A 21 -8.37 8.24 -6.72
N GLY A 22 -8.30 8.62 -5.46
CA GLY A 22 -9.27 9.51 -4.82
C GLY A 22 -9.07 10.98 -5.20
N VAL A 23 -9.95 11.84 -4.70
CA VAL A 23 -9.87 13.31 -4.86
C VAL A 23 -8.48 13.82 -4.48
N GLY A 24 -7.89 14.67 -5.33
CA GLY A 24 -6.55 15.21 -5.13
C GLY A 24 -5.40 14.20 -5.30
N SER A 25 -5.63 13.11 -6.05
CA SER A 25 -4.63 12.03 -6.27
C SER A 25 -4.25 11.27 -4.98
N SER A 26 -5.22 11.16 -4.07
CA SER A 26 -5.09 10.42 -2.82
C SER A 26 -5.12 8.92 -3.05
N VAL A 27 -4.28 8.16 -2.34
CA VAL A 27 -4.31 6.69 -2.38
C VAL A 27 -5.50 6.20 -1.55
N PRO A 28 -6.40 5.38 -2.11
CA PRO A 28 -7.59 4.92 -1.39
C PRO A 28 -7.26 3.79 -0.40
N LYS A 29 -7.86 3.86 0.79
CA LYS A 29 -7.73 2.81 1.83
C LYS A 29 -8.19 1.43 1.33
N ALA A 30 -9.19 1.39 0.45
CA ALA A 30 -9.75 0.16 -0.11
C ALA A 30 -8.70 -0.75 -0.78
N LEU A 31 -7.64 -0.17 -1.36
CA LEU A 31 -6.52 -0.95 -1.91
C LEU A 31 -5.87 -1.82 -0.83
N PHE A 32 -5.55 -1.23 0.31
CA PHE A 32 -4.83 -1.90 1.39
C PHE A 32 -5.72 -2.90 2.12
N ASP A 33 -6.99 -2.56 2.32
CA ASP A 33 -7.98 -3.47 2.91
C ASP A 33 -8.13 -4.72 2.04
N GLY A 34 -8.25 -4.56 0.72
CA GLY A 34 -8.33 -5.68 -0.23
C GLY A 34 -7.05 -6.52 -0.26
N VAL A 35 -5.87 -5.90 -0.34
CA VAL A 35 -4.60 -6.64 -0.32
C VAL A 35 -4.43 -7.42 0.98
N CYS A 36 -4.79 -6.85 2.13
CA CYS A 36 -4.73 -7.58 3.40
C CYS A 36 -5.68 -8.77 3.41
N ALA A 37 -6.91 -8.60 2.93
CA ALA A 37 -7.89 -9.69 2.86
C ALA A 37 -7.40 -10.86 1.99
N GLU A 38 -6.92 -10.57 0.77
CA GLU A 38 -6.45 -11.61 -0.16
C GLU A 38 -5.18 -12.33 0.32
N LEU A 39 -4.30 -11.63 1.04
CA LEU A 39 -3.08 -12.22 1.60
C LEU A 39 -3.28 -12.85 2.99
N GLY A 40 -4.50 -12.85 3.54
CA GLY A 40 -4.79 -13.36 4.88
C GLY A 40 -4.12 -12.57 6.02
N LEU A 41 -3.86 -11.28 5.80
CA LEU A 41 -3.25 -10.36 6.76
C LEU A 41 -4.33 -9.55 7.51
N ASP A 42 -4.02 -9.11 8.72
CA ASP A 42 -4.92 -8.25 9.50
C ASP A 42 -5.13 -6.87 8.82
N PRO A 43 -6.38 -6.51 8.43
CA PRO A 43 -6.69 -5.23 7.82
C PRO A 43 -6.94 -4.13 8.86
N SER A 44 -6.67 -4.33 10.16
CA SER A 44 -6.84 -3.26 11.14
C SER A 44 -5.79 -2.15 10.96
N GLY A 45 -6.21 -0.92 11.32
CA GLY A 45 -5.34 0.26 11.37
C GLY A 45 -5.39 1.19 10.15
N THR A 46 -4.43 2.10 10.14
CA THR A 46 -4.20 3.12 9.12
C THR A 46 -3.53 2.53 7.87
N MET A 47 -3.57 3.25 6.74
CA MET A 47 -2.93 2.81 5.50
C MET A 47 -1.42 2.53 5.68
N PRO A 48 -0.63 3.34 6.42
CA PRO A 48 0.77 3.03 6.66
C PRO A 48 1.01 1.78 7.51
N GLU A 49 0.15 1.53 8.50
CA GLU A 49 0.25 0.32 9.34
C GLU A 49 -0.02 -0.94 8.50
N GLN A 50 -1.03 -0.90 7.63
CA GLN A 50 -1.31 -1.98 6.69
C GLN A 50 -0.19 -2.14 5.66
N ALA A 51 0.33 -1.04 5.09
CA ALA A 51 1.46 -1.07 4.17
C ALA A 51 2.70 -1.72 4.80
N GLN A 52 3.02 -1.34 6.04
CA GLN A 52 4.09 -1.94 6.80
C GLN A 52 3.88 -3.44 6.98
N ARG A 53 2.68 -3.85 7.38
CA ARG A 53 2.32 -5.26 7.55
C ARG A 53 2.54 -6.05 6.27
N ILE A 54 2.01 -5.58 5.14
CA ILE A 54 2.16 -6.22 3.82
C ILE A 54 3.64 -6.39 3.44
N VAL A 55 4.44 -5.33 3.55
CA VAL A 55 5.86 -5.36 3.19
C VAL A 55 6.65 -6.30 4.10
N THR A 56 6.41 -6.26 5.41
CA THR A 56 7.11 -7.12 6.37
C THR A 56 6.71 -8.59 6.25
N ALA A 57 5.48 -8.91 5.84
CA ALA A 57 5.05 -10.28 5.58
C ALA A 57 5.88 -10.94 4.46
N ALA A 58 6.34 -10.15 3.48
CA ALA A 58 7.26 -10.59 2.44
C ALA A 58 8.74 -10.65 2.88
N ASN A 59 9.03 -10.53 4.18
CA ASN A 59 10.39 -10.39 4.73
C ASN A 59 11.20 -9.21 4.16
N LEU A 60 10.52 -8.17 3.65
CA LEU A 60 11.16 -6.94 3.20
C LEU A 60 11.20 -5.90 4.32
N PRO A 61 12.28 -5.09 4.43
CA PRO A 61 12.35 -4.02 5.42
C PRO A 61 11.41 -2.87 5.06
N TYR A 62 10.63 -2.40 6.03
CA TYR A 62 9.77 -1.24 5.85
C TYR A 62 10.46 0.06 6.30
N ARG A 63 10.51 1.05 5.39
CA ARG A 63 11.20 2.34 5.57
C ARG A 63 10.17 3.46 5.75
N SER A 64 9.68 3.67 6.97
CA SER A 64 8.63 4.67 7.27
C SER A 64 9.08 6.12 7.02
N ASP A 65 10.38 6.38 6.96
CA ASP A 65 10.97 7.67 6.56
C ASP A 65 10.70 8.02 5.08
N TYR A 66 10.36 7.01 4.26
CA TYR A 66 10.27 7.15 2.80
C TYR A 66 8.98 6.60 2.20
N PHE A 67 8.40 5.56 2.82
CA PHE A 67 7.24 4.84 2.31
C PHE A 67 5.90 5.42 2.76
N ASP A 68 5.88 6.24 3.81
CA ASP A 68 4.65 6.84 4.31
C ASP A 68 4.85 8.24 4.91
N SER A 69 3.74 8.91 5.21
CA SER A 69 3.74 10.29 5.72
C SER A 69 3.70 10.42 7.25
N ARG A 70 3.78 9.33 8.03
CA ARG A 70 3.70 9.37 9.50
C ARG A 70 4.80 10.23 10.13
N GLY A 71 5.94 10.37 9.46
CA GLY A 71 7.06 11.20 9.90
C GLY A 71 7.04 12.64 9.37
N THR A 72 6.03 13.06 8.59
CA THR A 72 6.01 14.39 7.95
C THR A 72 5.23 15.41 8.79
N PRO A 73 5.71 16.67 8.93
CA PRO A 73 5.09 17.68 9.80
C PRO A 73 3.71 18.19 9.34
N SER A 74 3.27 17.86 8.13
CA SER A 74 2.00 18.35 7.63
C SER A 74 0.87 17.44 8.11
N MET A 75 -0.21 18.05 8.59
CA MET A 75 -1.48 17.44 9.02
C MET A 75 -2.22 16.65 7.92
N GLY A 76 -1.56 16.33 6.80
CA GLY A 76 -2.09 15.54 5.70
C GLY A 76 -2.08 14.07 6.05
N GLY A 77 -3.27 13.54 6.33
CA GLY A 77 -3.52 12.21 6.90
C GLY A 77 -2.57 11.10 6.45
N SER A 78 -2.16 10.26 7.41
CA SER A 78 -1.34 9.07 7.27
C SER A 78 -1.58 8.35 5.94
N THR A 79 -0.75 8.64 4.94
CA THR A 79 -0.86 8.10 3.57
C THR A 79 0.45 7.44 3.16
N VAL A 80 0.40 6.68 2.08
CA VAL A 80 1.52 5.92 1.53
C VAL A 80 2.04 6.63 0.29
N THR A 81 3.37 6.76 0.20
CA THR A 81 4.04 7.44 -0.91
C THR A 81 4.02 6.56 -2.17
N LEU A 82 4.45 7.12 -3.32
CA LEU A 82 4.63 6.32 -4.53
C LEU A 82 5.63 5.18 -4.29
N GLN A 83 6.69 5.46 -3.54
CA GLN A 83 7.72 4.48 -3.21
C GLN A 83 7.22 3.43 -2.23
N GLY A 84 6.32 3.80 -1.32
CA GLY A 84 5.59 2.84 -0.49
C GLY A 84 4.72 1.89 -1.34
N LEU A 85 4.01 2.41 -2.34
CA LEU A 85 3.24 1.55 -3.28
C LEU A 85 4.15 0.60 -4.06
N GLN A 86 5.32 1.06 -4.50
CA GLN A 86 6.31 0.20 -5.18
C GLN A 86 6.82 -0.92 -4.27
N ALA A 87 7.08 -0.61 -3.00
CA ALA A 87 7.46 -1.62 -2.01
C ALA A 87 6.34 -2.64 -1.76
N ILE A 88 5.08 -2.19 -1.70
CA ILE A 88 3.92 -3.09 -1.60
C ILE A 88 3.83 -3.99 -2.82
N LYS A 89 3.96 -3.46 -4.04
CA LYS A 89 3.93 -4.27 -5.26
C LYS A 89 5.03 -5.36 -5.24
N ALA A 90 6.24 -4.99 -4.83
CA ALA A 90 7.33 -5.96 -4.68
C ALA A 90 7.00 -7.04 -3.63
N ALA A 91 6.41 -6.64 -2.50
CA ALA A 91 5.99 -7.57 -1.46
C ALA A 91 4.88 -8.53 -1.93
N VAL A 92 3.85 -8.01 -2.60
CA VAL A 92 2.77 -8.80 -3.21
C VAL A 92 3.35 -9.80 -4.23
N GLN A 93 4.31 -9.38 -5.06
CA GLN A 93 4.97 -10.28 -6.00
C GLN A 93 5.66 -11.47 -5.31
N ILE A 94 6.27 -11.24 -4.14
CA ILE A 94 6.94 -12.28 -3.36
C ILE A 94 5.92 -13.21 -2.70
N LEU A 95 4.83 -12.66 -2.17
CA LEU A 95 3.83 -13.44 -1.41
C LEU A 95 2.93 -14.31 -2.30
N LEU A 96 2.84 -14.02 -3.60
CA LEU A 96 2.07 -14.80 -4.56
C LEU A 96 2.89 -15.84 -5.34
N ASN A 97 4.22 -15.87 -5.16
CA ASN A 97 5.15 -16.81 -5.80
C ASN A 97 5.66 -17.84 -4.80
#